data_AF-A0A060RNA5-F1
#
_entry.id   AF-A0A060RNA5-F1
#
_cell.length_a   1.000
_cell.length_b   1.000
_cell.length_c   1.000
_cell.angle_alpha   90.00
_cell.angle_beta   90.00
_cell.angle_gamma   90.00
#
_symmetry.space_group_name_H-M   'P 1'
#
loop_
_entity.id
_entity.type
_entity.pdbx_description
1 polymer ?
#
loop_
_entity_poly.entity_id
_entity_poly.type
_entity_poly.pdbx_seq_one_letter_code
_entity_poly.pdbx_strand_id
1 'polypeptide(L)'
;MLNFILYDLKLTPKKNLVYKSKYIKEHTYNYFNYVVSNKEPKYVLCEFLTHICTVTFLGILYFILIFSGTFNYTSVSSYQIKEKAYCRFLCEHDYVKDCSDENMLSRIFKKILLRKKEHHEKFEDEQEDGRFLFSNFSIKDKWSKNKRISSIGDDIKSEFWSKENLMYNIKLLKNEKIEVNDYDTSDDDCDDNKISKYPKIWKERDNSKPIFNWHLGKISVLKMLDNAENFSIGGVKYKDWDLIPILPPNNNKNDKKVHKMFKASISARYGLKNRTMKFFIKKIPVDIWVKQYNLMTEYDGEYLLAGENAVMEAMVLAFLNEYHPNVAPKFYKLLYEEDNKNCTDCILDNENFYDLNLFNDFLCEKLNTNINGNIVMISEYYGEDIFDFILRETEGFNTFLNKNKKKRILYESLHLLVKLHDAGFSHLDLSPENILISDKYQMLFCDFAKSTPLYSFKLRHLKHFEGLYSFESCEPSIGKIEYMPPECWNLLRKYKKMKIKDPMRNLNFITDQDKRKDFYYDVSNADKYMLGVFFIWVWNNGYLWSRSDPEQDHVFYELSQADMNFNMLERTKKWPDDFKFILKKLLHMEHRRNLDLKDLCKHPWFTSKK
;
A
#
# COMPACT_ATOMS: atom_id res chain seq x y z
N MET A 1 -33.90 0.86 -48.28
CA MET A 1 -34.74 0.31 -47.20
C MET A 1 -34.25 0.91 -45.88
N LEU A 2 -34.47 2.20 -45.65
CA LEU A 2 -35.67 2.85 -45.05
C LEU A 2 -35.82 2.59 -43.52
N ASN A 3 -35.26 3.56 -42.77
CA ASN A 3 -35.75 4.31 -41.59
C ASN A 3 -36.96 3.82 -40.75
N PHE A 4 -36.99 4.39 -39.53
CA PHE A 4 -38.13 4.63 -38.60
C PHE A 4 -38.43 3.46 -37.63
N ILE A 5 -38.51 3.60 -36.30
CA ILE A 5 -39.00 4.70 -35.43
C ILE A 5 -38.25 4.72 -34.08
N LEU A 6 -37.86 5.93 -33.68
CA LEU A 6 -37.64 6.40 -32.32
C LEU A 6 -39.00 6.89 -31.80
N TYR A 7 -39.46 6.49 -30.61
CA TYR A 7 -40.34 7.37 -29.83
C TYR A 7 -40.26 7.11 -28.32
N ASP A 8 -40.26 8.24 -27.63
CA ASP A 8 -40.25 8.55 -26.21
C ASP A 8 -40.82 7.54 -25.22
N LEU A 9 -40.18 7.48 -24.05
CA LEU A 9 -40.85 7.74 -22.77
C LEU A 9 -39.79 8.08 -21.71
N LYS A 10 -39.46 9.38 -21.58
CA LYS A 10 -39.05 9.96 -20.31
C LYS A 10 -40.25 9.90 -19.37
N LEU A 11 -40.09 9.30 -18.19
CA LEU A 11 -40.77 9.67 -16.92
C LEU A 11 -40.27 8.72 -15.81
N THR A 12 -39.53 9.26 -14.85
CA THR A 12 -39.50 8.77 -13.46
C THR A 12 -40.45 9.69 -12.65
N PRO A 13 -40.95 9.36 -11.43
CA PRO A 13 -40.50 8.32 -10.50
C PRO A 13 -41.62 7.49 -9.78
N LYS A 14 -41.20 6.44 -9.06
CA LYS A 14 -41.85 5.78 -7.90
C LYS A 14 -43.34 5.37 -7.99
N LYS A 15 -43.58 4.06 -8.16
CA LYS A 15 -44.34 3.16 -7.25
C LYS A 15 -44.76 1.86 -7.97
N ASN A 16 -44.68 0.74 -7.25
CA ASN A 16 -45.36 -0.55 -7.48
C ASN A 16 -44.85 -1.45 -8.63
N LEU A 17 -43.75 -2.17 -8.35
CA LEU A 17 -43.23 -3.27 -9.16
C LEU A 17 -43.61 -4.62 -8.52
N VAL A 18 -44.91 -4.96 -8.54
CA VAL A 18 -45.40 -6.31 -8.17
C VAL A 18 -46.39 -6.90 -9.20
N TYR A 19 -46.80 -6.17 -10.24
CA TYR A 19 -47.85 -6.63 -11.18
C TYR A 19 -47.45 -6.75 -12.66
N LYS A 20 -46.20 -7.12 -12.98
CA LYS A 20 -45.72 -7.21 -14.39
C LYS A 20 -45.14 -8.55 -14.85
N SER A 21 -45.36 -9.66 -14.12
CA SER A 21 -44.89 -11.00 -14.54
C SER A 21 -45.92 -11.82 -15.32
N LYS A 22 -47.22 -11.49 -15.24
CA LYS A 22 -48.29 -12.28 -15.89
C LYS A 22 -48.59 -11.84 -17.33
N TYR A 23 -48.42 -10.55 -17.63
CA TYR A 23 -48.78 -9.95 -18.93
C TYR A 23 -47.78 -10.25 -20.07
N ILE A 24 -46.52 -10.55 -19.76
CA ILE A 24 -45.49 -10.85 -20.78
C ILE A 24 -45.61 -12.30 -21.28
N LYS A 25 -46.01 -13.24 -20.42
CA LYS A 25 -46.12 -14.67 -20.76
C LYS A 25 -47.25 -14.98 -21.75
N GLU A 26 -48.37 -14.26 -21.66
CA GLU A 26 -49.51 -14.42 -22.57
C GLU A 26 -49.24 -13.89 -23.98
N HIS A 27 -48.48 -12.79 -24.11
CA HIS A 27 -48.17 -12.23 -25.44
C HIS A 27 -47.05 -12.99 -26.19
N THR A 28 -46.09 -13.62 -25.50
CA THR A 28 -45.07 -14.43 -26.18
C THR A 28 -45.65 -15.75 -26.70
N TYR A 29 -46.60 -16.34 -25.97
CA TYR A 29 -47.27 -17.58 -26.35
C TYR A 29 -48.18 -17.40 -27.58
N ASN A 30 -48.87 -16.27 -27.67
CA ASN A 30 -49.73 -15.96 -28.82
C ASN A 30 -48.94 -15.60 -30.10
N TYR A 31 -47.73 -15.04 -29.99
CA TYR A 31 -46.87 -14.79 -31.15
C TYR A 31 -46.27 -16.09 -31.71
N PHE A 32 -45.87 -17.02 -30.84
CA PHE A 32 -45.28 -18.30 -31.27
C PHE A 32 -46.30 -19.17 -32.01
N ASN A 33 -47.55 -19.24 -31.54
CA ASN A 33 -48.61 -19.98 -32.22
C ASN A 33 -49.05 -19.34 -33.54
N TYR A 34 -48.98 -18.01 -33.67
CA TYR A 34 -49.25 -17.31 -34.93
C TYR A 34 -48.19 -17.56 -36.00
N VAL A 35 -46.91 -17.68 -35.61
CA VAL A 35 -45.81 -17.98 -36.55
C VAL A 35 -45.82 -19.44 -37.00
N VAL A 36 -46.22 -20.37 -36.13
CA VAL A 36 -46.29 -21.80 -36.45
C VAL A 36 -47.48 -22.15 -37.36
N SER A 37 -48.58 -21.37 -37.33
CA SER A 37 -49.75 -21.66 -38.16
C SER A 37 -49.66 -21.20 -39.62
N ASN A 38 -48.67 -20.38 -39.98
CA ASN A 38 -48.61 -19.69 -41.29
C ASN A 38 -47.32 -19.87 -42.09
N LYS A 39 -46.50 -20.89 -41.80
CA LYS A 39 -45.35 -21.26 -42.65
C LYS A 39 -45.46 -22.71 -43.10
N GLU A 40 -45.24 -22.95 -44.40
CA GLU A 40 -45.23 -24.29 -44.97
C GLU A 40 -44.23 -25.21 -44.23
N PRO A 41 -44.59 -26.49 -43.97
CA PRO A 41 -43.79 -27.40 -43.14
C PRO A 41 -42.36 -27.63 -43.67
N LYS A 42 -42.09 -27.38 -44.95
CA LYS A 42 -40.74 -27.42 -45.53
C LYS A 42 -39.81 -26.33 -44.97
N TYR A 43 -40.33 -25.14 -44.66
CA TYR A 43 -39.53 -24.04 -44.12
C TYR A 43 -39.22 -24.24 -42.63
N VAL A 44 -40.16 -24.80 -41.87
CA VAL A 44 -39.94 -25.14 -40.46
C VAL A 44 -38.92 -26.27 -40.33
N LEU A 45 -38.97 -27.28 -41.20
CA LEU A 45 -37.98 -28.36 -41.23
C LEU A 45 -36.59 -27.85 -41.63
N CYS A 46 -36.50 -26.91 -42.57
CA CYS A 46 -35.24 -26.31 -42.99
C CYS A 46 -34.63 -25.40 -41.92
N GLU A 47 -35.43 -24.56 -41.24
CA GLU A 47 -34.99 -23.76 -40.07
C GLU A 47 -34.59 -24.65 -38.89
N PHE A 48 -35.30 -25.76 -38.66
CA PHE A 48 -34.97 -26.72 -37.60
C PHE A 48 -33.69 -27.51 -37.90
N LEU A 49 -33.50 -27.95 -39.15
CA LEU A 49 -32.27 -28.63 -39.58
C LEU A 49 -31.07 -27.67 -39.60
N THR A 50 -31.24 -26.42 -40.04
CA THR A 50 -30.17 -25.41 -39.94
C THR A 50 -29.85 -25.06 -38.50
N HIS A 51 -30.84 -25.03 -37.60
CA HIS A 51 -30.60 -24.83 -36.17
C HIS A 51 -29.86 -26.02 -35.54
N ILE A 52 -30.25 -27.26 -35.87
CA ILE A 52 -29.52 -28.46 -35.42
C ILE A 52 -28.10 -28.43 -35.95
N CYS A 53 -27.88 -28.22 -37.25
CA CYS A 53 -26.56 -28.19 -37.86
C CYS A 53 -25.67 -27.06 -37.31
N THR A 54 -26.23 -25.89 -37.00
CA THR A 54 -25.48 -24.80 -36.37
C THR A 54 -25.13 -25.11 -34.91
N VAL A 55 -26.03 -25.76 -34.16
CA VAL A 55 -25.75 -26.18 -32.78
C VAL A 55 -24.73 -27.33 -32.75
N THR A 56 -24.79 -28.31 -33.65
CA THR A 56 -23.76 -29.34 -33.75
C THR A 56 -22.43 -28.78 -34.26
N PHE A 57 -22.44 -27.85 -35.22
CA PHE A 57 -21.21 -27.19 -35.68
C PHE A 57 -20.56 -26.37 -34.58
N LEU A 58 -21.34 -25.59 -33.80
CA LEU A 58 -20.84 -24.84 -32.65
C LEU A 58 -20.39 -25.76 -31.52
N GLY A 59 -21.07 -26.90 -31.32
CA GLY A 59 -20.68 -27.94 -30.36
C GLY A 59 -19.36 -28.61 -30.74
N ILE A 60 -19.18 -28.94 -32.03
CA ILE A 60 -17.93 -29.48 -32.57
C ILE A 60 -16.82 -28.42 -32.52
N LEU A 61 -17.11 -27.16 -32.84
CA LEU A 61 -16.15 -26.06 -32.73
C LEU A 61 -15.73 -25.83 -31.28
N TYR A 62 -16.66 -25.88 -30.33
CA TYR A 62 -16.39 -25.82 -28.89
C TYR A 62 -15.55 -27.02 -28.42
N PHE A 63 -15.86 -28.22 -28.91
CA PHE A 63 -15.10 -29.43 -28.61
C PHE A 63 -13.68 -29.37 -29.20
N ILE A 64 -13.53 -28.89 -30.43
CA ILE A 64 -12.24 -28.61 -31.07
C ILE A 64 -11.50 -27.53 -30.30
N LEU A 65 -12.11 -26.43 -29.88
CA LEU A 65 -11.43 -25.39 -29.10
C LEU A 65 -10.98 -25.88 -27.72
N ILE A 66 -11.73 -26.78 -27.08
CA ILE A 66 -11.37 -27.39 -25.80
C ILE A 66 -10.27 -28.46 -25.96
N PHE A 67 -10.37 -29.33 -26.97
CA PHE A 67 -9.42 -30.43 -27.18
C PHE A 67 -8.20 -30.05 -28.04
N SER A 68 -8.25 -28.99 -28.84
CA SER A 68 -7.03 -28.40 -29.43
C SER A 68 -6.17 -27.71 -28.37
N GLY A 69 -6.76 -27.42 -27.21
CA GLY A 69 -6.04 -27.00 -26.00
C GLY A 69 -5.26 -28.12 -25.32
N THR A 70 -5.52 -29.40 -25.65
CA THR A 70 -4.82 -30.55 -25.04
C THR A 70 -3.70 -31.14 -25.89
N PHE A 71 -3.36 -30.53 -27.03
CA PHE A 71 -2.20 -30.93 -27.86
C PHE A 71 -1.21 -29.82 -28.22
N ASN A 72 -1.28 -28.64 -27.57
CA ASN A 72 -0.30 -27.56 -27.78
C ASN A 72 0.57 -27.34 -26.54
N TYR A 73 1.73 -28.00 -26.52
CA TYR A 73 2.91 -27.53 -25.78
C TYR A 73 3.43 -26.25 -26.45
N THR A 74 2.80 -25.10 -26.15
CA THR A 74 3.33 -23.71 -26.25
C THR A 74 2.16 -22.74 -26.34
N SER A 75 1.60 -22.34 -25.19
CA SER A 75 0.84 -21.08 -25.00
C SER A 75 0.08 -21.01 -23.66
N VAL A 76 0.20 -22.02 -22.79
CA VAL A 76 -0.43 -22.05 -21.46
C VAL A 76 -0.05 -20.84 -20.58
N SER A 77 1.09 -20.17 -20.82
CA SER A 77 1.49 -19.00 -20.03
C SER A 77 0.62 -17.76 -20.30
N SER A 78 0.22 -17.47 -21.55
CA SER A 78 -0.49 -16.23 -21.87
C SER A 78 -1.96 -16.25 -21.41
N TYR A 79 -2.60 -17.43 -21.44
CA TYR A 79 -3.96 -17.62 -20.96
C TYR A 79 -4.04 -17.64 -19.42
N GLN A 80 -3.11 -18.32 -18.74
CA GLN A 80 -3.05 -18.33 -17.27
C GLN A 80 -2.71 -16.94 -16.69
N ILE A 81 -1.96 -16.11 -17.42
CA ILE A 81 -1.66 -14.73 -17.00
C ILE A 81 -2.88 -13.82 -17.16
N LYS A 82 -3.65 -13.93 -18.24
CA LYS A 82 -4.91 -13.18 -18.42
C LYS A 82 -5.99 -13.63 -17.44
N GLU A 83 -6.08 -14.92 -17.15
CA GLU A 83 -6.99 -15.48 -16.15
C GLU A 83 -6.58 -15.07 -14.72
N LYS A 84 -5.28 -15.08 -14.38
CA LYS A 84 -4.79 -14.55 -13.08
C LYS A 84 -4.96 -13.03 -12.94
N ALA A 85 -4.84 -12.27 -14.01
CA ALA A 85 -5.15 -10.84 -14.01
C ALA A 85 -6.67 -10.60 -13.80
N TYR A 86 -7.52 -11.45 -14.39
CA TYR A 86 -8.97 -11.41 -14.23
C TYR A 86 -9.44 -11.91 -12.85
N CYS A 87 -8.79 -12.93 -12.27
CA CYS A 87 -9.04 -13.42 -10.92
C CYS A 87 -8.48 -12.47 -9.84
N ARG A 88 -7.36 -11.78 -10.09
CA ARG A 88 -6.92 -10.62 -9.27
C ARG A 88 -8.01 -9.55 -9.20
N PHE A 89 -8.63 -9.26 -10.34
CA PHE A 89 -9.72 -8.30 -10.44
C PHE A 89 -10.98 -8.71 -9.66
N LEU A 90 -11.23 -10.01 -9.48
CA LEU A 90 -12.38 -10.54 -8.72
C LEU A 90 -12.07 -10.65 -7.22
N CYS A 91 -10.87 -11.07 -6.83
CA CYS A 91 -10.48 -11.17 -5.42
C CYS A 91 -10.29 -9.80 -4.74
N GLU A 92 -9.86 -8.76 -5.48
CA GLU A 92 -9.89 -7.37 -4.99
C GLU A 92 -11.33 -6.83 -4.89
N HIS A 93 -12.26 -7.38 -5.68
CA HIS A 93 -13.66 -6.98 -5.67
C HIS A 93 -14.49 -7.65 -4.56
N ASP A 94 -14.14 -8.88 -4.15
CA ASP A 94 -14.87 -9.63 -3.12
C ASP A 94 -14.64 -9.10 -1.69
N TYR A 95 -13.66 -8.20 -1.50
CA TYR A 95 -13.52 -7.47 -0.23
C TYR A 95 -14.27 -6.12 -0.22
N VAL A 96 -14.81 -5.67 -1.37
CA VAL A 96 -15.40 -4.32 -1.53
C VAL A 96 -16.83 -4.32 -2.12
N LYS A 97 -17.44 -5.47 -2.39
CA LYS A 97 -18.86 -5.55 -2.76
C LYS A 97 -19.69 -6.24 -1.68
N ASP A 98 -20.22 -5.43 -0.78
CA ASP A 98 -21.57 -5.67 -0.26
C ASP A 98 -22.20 -4.33 0.18
N CYS A 99 -22.48 -3.47 -0.81
CA CYS A 99 -23.36 -2.30 -0.67
C CYS A 99 -23.75 -1.79 -2.08
N SER A 100 -24.81 -2.37 -2.68
CA SER A 100 -25.82 -1.67 -3.49
C SER A 100 -26.65 -2.67 -4.34
N ASP A 101 -27.97 -2.53 -4.28
CA ASP A 101 -29.07 -3.22 -4.99
C ASP A 101 -28.69 -4.19 -6.15
N GLU A 102 -28.99 -5.48 -5.94
CA GLU A 102 -28.77 -6.57 -6.90
C GLU A 102 -29.57 -6.38 -8.21
N ASN A 103 -28.85 -6.32 -9.34
CA ASN A 103 -29.45 -6.36 -10.66
C ASN A 103 -29.89 -7.78 -11.06
N MET A 104 -30.97 -7.90 -11.85
CA MET A 104 -31.63 -9.15 -12.25
C MET A 104 -30.68 -10.23 -12.82
N LEU A 105 -29.57 -9.81 -13.45
CA LEU A 105 -28.53 -10.71 -13.96
C LEU A 105 -27.80 -11.48 -12.85
N SER A 106 -27.55 -10.87 -11.68
CA SER A 106 -26.95 -11.56 -10.53
C SER A 106 -27.85 -12.68 -9.99
N ARG A 107 -29.18 -12.51 -10.06
CA ARG A 107 -30.14 -13.57 -9.66
C ARG A 107 -30.16 -14.74 -10.64
N ILE A 108 -29.91 -14.48 -11.93
CA ILE A 108 -29.81 -15.53 -12.96
C ILE A 108 -28.49 -16.30 -12.81
N PHE A 109 -27.38 -15.60 -12.58
CA PHE A 109 -26.08 -16.23 -12.33
C PHE A 109 -26.05 -17.05 -11.04
N LYS A 110 -26.67 -16.57 -9.94
CA LYS A 110 -26.86 -17.36 -8.72
C LYS A 110 -27.68 -18.63 -8.98
N LYS A 111 -28.73 -18.59 -9.81
CA LYS A 111 -29.52 -19.78 -10.17
C LYS A 111 -28.73 -20.80 -11.01
N ILE A 112 -27.83 -20.34 -11.87
CA ILE A 112 -26.95 -21.22 -12.64
C ILE A 112 -25.85 -21.82 -11.75
N LEU A 113 -25.36 -21.06 -10.76
CA LEU A 113 -24.37 -21.53 -9.79
C LEU A 113 -24.97 -22.53 -8.78
N LEU A 114 -26.21 -22.31 -8.33
CA LEU A 114 -26.93 -23.19 -7.39
C LEU A 114 -27.28 -24.54 -8.02
N ARG A 115 -27.64 -24.58 -9.32
CA ARG A 115 -27.84 -25.85 -10.04
C ARG A 115 -26.58 -26.69 -10.21
N LYS A 116 -25.38 -26.12 -10.02
CA LYS A 116 -24.11 -26.88 -9.97
C LYS A 116 -23.75 -27.36 -8.56
N LYS A 117 -24.38 -26.83 -7.51
CA LYS A 117 -24.15 -27.23 -6.11
C LYS A 117 -25.02 -28.41 -5.66
N GLU A 118 -26.16 -28.67 -6.31
CA GLU A 118 -27.06 -29.80 -5.99
C GLU A 118 -26.51 -31.21 -6.31
N HIS A 119 -25.27 -31.35 -6.82
CA HIS A 119 -24.66 -32.67 -7.06
C HIS A 119 -23.55 -33.07 -6.07
N HIS A 120 -23.26 -32.24 -5.06
CA HIS A 120 -22.35 -32.61 -3.97
C HIS A 120 -22.82 -31.99 -2.65
N GLU A 121 -23.97 -32.45 -2.16
CA GLU A 121 -24.35 -32.28 -0.75
C GLU A 121 -23.94 -33.52 0.04
N LYS A 122 -23.09 -33.28 1.05
CA LYS A 122 -23.35 -33.67 2.44
C LYS A 122 -22.26 -33.05 3.31
N PHE A 123 -22.60 -31.96 4.00
CA PHE A 123 -22.25 -31.58 5.37
C PHE A 123 -22.64 -30.09 5.58
N GLU A 124 -23.91 -29.88 5.91
CA GLU A 124 -24.46 -28.76 6.70
C GLU A 124 -23.92 -28.86 8.15
N ASP A 125 -23.80 -27.86 9.01
CA ASP A 125 -24.03 -26.40 9.06
C ASP A 125 -23.26 -25.91 10.33
N GLU A 126 -22.78 -24.68 10.49
CA GLU A 126 -23.54 -23.45 10.69
C GLU A 126 -22.79 -22.21 10.15
N GLN A 127 -23.43 -21.52 9.21
CA GLN A 127 -23.18 -20.14 8.83
C GLN A 127 -24.29 -19.25 9.42
N GLU A 128 -23.92 -18.28 10.26
CA GLU A 128 -24.51 -16.94 10.43
C GLU A 128 -23.71 -16.29 11.59
N ASP A 129 -23.30 -15.02 11.61
CA ASP A 129 -24.02 -13.84 11.16
C ASP A 129 -23.01 -12.70 10.88
N GLY A 130 -22.93 -12.29 9.62
CA GLY A 130 -22.04 -11.24 9.12
C GLY A 130 -22.79 -9.93 8.90
N ARG A 131 -23.50 -9.44 9.91
CA ARG A 131 -24.20 -8.14 9.84
C ARG A 131 -24.23 -7.51 11.23
N PHE A 132 -23.42 -6.48 11.50
CA PHE A 132 -23.80 -5.35 12.37
C PHE A 132 -22.86 -4.15 12.17
N LEU A 133 -23.36 -3.20 11.36
CA LEU A 133 -23.23 -1.74 11.40
C LEU A 133 -21.84 -1.05 11.30
N PHE A 134 -21.50 -0.64 10.07
CA PHE A 134 -20.99 0.71 9.81
C PHE A 134 -22.13 1.52 9.17
N SER A 135 -22.77 2.40 9.94
CA SER A 135 -23.51 3.52 9.38
C SER A 135 -23.58 4.68 10.36
N ASN A 136 -23.22 5.86 9.83
CA ASN A 136 -23.61 7.22 10.22
C ASN A 136 -23.50 7.62 11.70
N PHE A 137 -22.51 8.46 12.01
CA PHE A 137 -22.67 9.46 13.06
C PHE A 137 -22.86 10.85 12.44
N SER A 138 -24.11 11.33 12.46
CA SER A 138 -24.41 12.76 12.43
C SER A 138 -24.03 13.35 13.78
N ILE A 139 -23.23 14.41 13.77
CA ILE A 139 -22.98 15.24 14.94
C ILE A 139 -24.29 15.96 15.28
N LYS A 140 -24.89 15.64 16.43
CA LYS A 140 -25.69 16.56 17.25
C LYS A 140 -25.93 15.97 18.65
N ASP A 141 -25.59 16.80 19.64
CA ASP A 141 -26.06 16.83 21.02
C ASP A 141 -25.65 15.73 22.02
N LYS A 142 -24.61 16.02 22.81
CA LYS A 142 -24.78 16.45 24.22
C LYS A 142 -23.43 16.72 24.89
N TRP A 143 -23.00 17.97 24.78
CA TRP A 143 -22.28 18.63 25.88
C TRP A 143 -23.30 18.99 26.96
N SER A 144 -23.23 18.32 28.11
CA SER A 144 -23.51 18.92 29.42
C SER A 144 -23.34 17.89 30.53
N LYS A 145 -22.69 18.34 31.60
CA LYS A 145 -22.46 17.66 32.89
C LYS A 145 -21.27 16.70 32.92
N ASN A 146 -20.08 17.27 33.10
CA ASN A 146 -19.39 17.18 34.40
C ASN A 146 -18.29 18.24 34.47
N LYS A 147 -18.65 19.36 35.12
CA LYS A 147 -17.75 20.42 35.57
C LYS A 147 -17.75 20.32 37.10
N ARG A 148 -16.56 20.52 37.72
CA ARG A 148 -16.23 20.62 39.16
C ARG A 148 -15.76 19.28 39.77
N ILE A 149 -14.59 19.13 40.41
CA ILE A 149 -13.58 19.97 41.10
C ILE A 149 -12.27 19.14 41.03
N SER A 150 -11.05 19.64 40.83
CA SER A 150 -10.31 20.58 41.69
C SER A 150 -9.25 21.40 40.95
N SER A 151 -9.27 22.69 41.25
CA SER A 151 -8.28 23.73 40.98
C SER A 151 -7.04 23.60 41.88
N ILE A 152 -5.85 23.63 41.28
CA ILE A 152 -4.55 24.12 41.79
C ILE A 152 -3.64 24.10 40.54
N GLY A 153 -3.01 25.15 40.06
CA GLY A 153 -3.14 26.60 40.22
C GLY A 153 -2.46 27.18 38.97
N ASP A 154 -3.06 28.22 38.41
CA ASP A 154 -2.40 29.07 37.42
C ASP A 154 -1.27 29.83 38.13
N ASP A 155 -0.03 29.59 37.71
CA ASP A 155 1.07 30.59 37.69
C ASP A 155 2.39 29.92 37.29
N ILE A 156 2.63 29.74 35.98
CA ILE A 156 3.96 29.93 35.37
C ILE A 156 3.73 30.49 33.95
N LYS A 157 3.75 31.81 33.84
CA LYS A 157 3.90 32.51 32.57
C LYS A 157 5.32 32.31 32.04
N SER A 158 5.39 32.01 30.75
CA SER A 158 6.40 32.50 29.80
C SER A 158 7.77 32.90 30.35
N GLU A 159 8.73 31.97 30.38
CA GLU A 159 10.15 32.30 30.22
C GLU A 159 10.92 31.14 29.57
N PHE A 160 11.59 31.46 28.46
CA PHE A 160 12.82 30.85 27.93
C PHE A 160 12.79 29.51 27.15
N TRP A 161 12.41 29.61 25.87
CA TRP A 161 13.12 28.92 24.77
C TRP A 161 13.88 29.95 23.92
N SER A 162 14.94 30.55 24.49
CA SER A 162 15.84 31.39 23.70
C SER A 162 16.73 30.54 22.79
N LYS A 163 17.13 31.11 21.65
CA LYS A 163 18.04 30.54 20.64
C LYS A 163 19.35 30.00 21.24
N GLU A 164 19.76 30.53 22.40
CA GLU A 164 20.96 30.13 23.13
C GLU A 164 20.78 28.80 23.89
N ASN A 165 19.59 28.51 24.44
CA ASN A 165 19.30 27.23 25.11
C ASN A 165 19.21 26.06 24.11
N LEU A 166 18.67 26.30 22.90
CA LEU A 166 18.63 25.29 21.85
C LEU A 166 20.04 24.96 21.33
N MET A 167 20.89 25.99 21.18
CA MET A 167 22.27 25.81 20.72
C MET A 167 23.17 25.20 21.81
N TYR A 168 22.85 25.43 23.09
CA TYR A 168 23.46 24.77 24.24
C TYR A 168 23.12 23.27 24.29
N ASN A 169 21.85 22.90 24.09
CA ASN A 169 21.42 21.50 24.03
C ASN A 169 22.01 20.73 22.83
N ILE A 170 22.17 21.40 21.68
CA ILE A 170 22.86 20.84 20.51
C ILE A 170 24.37 20.70 20.76
N LYS A 171 24.97 21.57 21.58
CA LYS A 171 26.38 21.46 22.00
C LYS A 171 26.59 20.33 23.01
N LEU A 172 25.63 20.11 23.91
CA LEU A 172 25.64 19.02 24.90
C LEU A 172 25.58 17.65 24.20
N LEU A 173 24.68 17.49 23.24
CA LEU A 173 24.53 16.26 22.44
C LEU A 173 25.73 15.94 21.52
N LYS A 174 26.61 16.91 21.27
CA LYS A 174 27.83 16.71 20.47
C LYS A 174 29.04 16.33 21.31
N ASN A 175 29.02 16.51 22.63
CA ASN A 175 30.20 16.42 23.49
C ASN A 175 30.11 15.38 24.63
N GLU A 176 29.08 14.56 24.72
CA GLU A 176 29.04 13.49 25.72
C GLU A 176 29.96 12.32 25.33
N LYS A 177 31.24 12.44 25.70
CA LYS A 177 31.91 11.32 26.37
C LYS A 177 31.30 11.24 27.76
N ILE A 178 30.49 10.22 28.00
CA ILE A 178 29.90 9.96 29.31
C ILE A 178 31.04 9.56 30.26
N GLU A 179 31.42 10.44 31.18
CA GLU A 179 32.08 10.04 32.41
C GLU A 179 31.00 9.54 33.38
N VAL A 180 31.12 8.27 33.74
CA VAL A 180 30.27 7.58 34.71
C VAL A 180 30.63 8.09 36.09
N ASN A 181 29.71 8.77 36.76
CA ASN A 181 29.79 9.00 38.20
C ASN A 181 28.88 7.99 38.90
N ASP A 182 29.52 7.05 39.59
CA ASP A 182 28.91 6.17 40.59
C ASP A 182 28.30 7.01 41.72
N TYR A 183 27.00 6.86 41.97
CA TYR A 183 26.44 7.08 43.31
C TYR A 183 25.33 6.07 43.62
N ASP A 184 25.70 5.25 44.60
CA ASP A 184 24.95 4.54 45.64
C ASP A 184 23.56 3.93 45.38
N THR A 185 23.57 2.64 45.64
CA THR A 185 22.50 1.66 45.80
C THR A 185 21.62 1.94 47.03
N SER A 186 20.31 1.77 46.87
CA SER A 186 19.46 1.20 47.93
C SER A 186 18.20 0.57 47.32
N ASP A 187 18.20 -0.76 47.34
CA ASP A 187 17.09 -1.70 47.51
C ASP A 187 15.70 -1.31 46.96
N ASP A 188 15.34 -1.95 45.85
CA ASP A 188 14.07 -2.68 45.77
C ASP A 188 14.17 -3.83 44.73
N ASP A 189 14.13 -5.05 45.26
CA ASP A 189 14.17 -6.32 44.52
C ASP A 189 13.07 -6.40 43.44
N CYS A 190 13.47 -6.31 42.18
CA CYS A 190 12.60 -6.66 41.05
C CYS A 190 13.40 -7.33 39.91
N ASP A 191 13.77 -8.59 40.15
CA ASP A 191 13.96 -9.67 39.16
C ASP A 191 14.45 -9.23 37.75
N ASP A 192 15.69 -8.72 37.69
CA ASP A 192 16.38 -8.23 36.49
C ASP A 192 16.72 -9.33 35.46
N ASN A 193 16.42 -10.60 35.73
CA ASN A 193 16.86 -11.73 34.92
C ASN A 193 16.07 -11.96 33.62
N LYS A 194 15.08 -11.12 33.28
CA LYS A 194 14.28 -11.26 32.04
C LYS A 194 14.54 -10.20 30.95
N ILE A 195 15.32 -9.16 31.23
CA ILE A 195 15.55 -8.06 30.26
C ILE A 195 16.65 -8.41 29.23
N SER A 196 17.41 -9.50 29.42
CA SER A 196 18.57 -9.87 28.58
C SER A 196 18.29 -10.30 27.13
N LYS A 197 17.02 -10.28 26.67
CA LYS A 197 16.62 -10.81 25.36
C LYS A 197 16.53 -9.80 24.22
N TYR A 198 16.76 -8.52 24.47
CA TYR A 198 16.73 -7.49 23.43
C TYR A 198 18.14 -6.98 23.16
N PRO A 199 18.72 -7.24 21.98
CA PRO A 199 20.05 -6.72 21.65
C PRO A 199 19.96 -5.20 21.52
N LYS A 200 20.59 -4.46 22.44
CA LYS A 200 20.82 -3.02 22.27
C LYS A 200 21.63 -2.81 20.99
N ILE A 201 21.17 -1.94 20.10
CA ILE A 201 21.84 -1.69 18.82
C ILE A 201 22.93 -0.65 19.04
N TRP A 202 24.11 -1.11 19.43
CA TRP A 202 25.35 -0.35 19.37
C TRP A 202 26.34 -1.13 18.50
N LYS A 203 26.06 -1.24 17.20
CA LYS A 203 27.08 -1.63 16.23
C LYS A 203 27.81 -0.37 15.77
N GLU A 204 29.13 -0.46 15.66
CA GLU A 204 30.03 0.53 15.06
C GLU A 204 29.47 1.00 13.71
N ARG A 205 28.70 2.08 13.74
CA ARG A 205 28.12 2.68 12.54
C ARG A 205 29.08 3.74 12.06
N ASP A 206 29.23 3.84 10.75
CA ASP A 206 29.87 4.98 10.12
C ASP A 206 29.03 6.23 10.46
N ASN A 207 29.54 7.04 11.39
CA ASN A 207 28.86 8.22 11.96
C ASN A 207 28.73 9.38 10.98
N SER A 208 29.10 9.21 9.71
CA SER A 208 29.08 10.29 8.71
C SER A 208 27.68 10.78 8.35
N LYS A 209 26.61 9.99 8.55
CA LYS A 209 25.23 10.38 8.22
C LYS A 209 24.22 10.09 9.33
N PRO A 210 23.28 11.01 9.60
CA PRO A 210 22.25 10.78 10.62
C PRO A 210 21.31 9.64 10.24
N ILE A 211 20.76 8.99 11.28
CA ILE A 211 19.61 8.08 11.19
C ILE A 211 18.34 8.90 11.32
N PHE A 212 17.28 8.48 10.65
CA PHE A 212 15.99 9.12 10.83
C PHE A 212 15.50 9.07 12.29
N ASN A 213 15.00 10.21 12.76
CA ASN A 213 14.09 10.28 13.89
C ASN A 213 13.04 11.34 13.58
N TRP A 214 11.94 11.34 14.35
CA TRP A 214 10.82 12.24 14.14
C TRP A 214 11.22 13.71 14.09
N HIS A 215 12.12 14.14 14.98
CA HIS A 215 12.59 15.53 15.03
C HIS A 215 13.36 15.95 13.78
N LEU A 216 14.30 15.11 13.31
CA LEU A 216 15.03 15.36 12.07
C LEU A 216 14.12 15.33 10.84
N GLY A 217 13.11 14.45 10.83
CA GLY A 217 12.06 14.45 9.82
C GLY A 217 11.38 15.80 9.72
N LYS A 218 10.91 16.33 10.86
CA LYS A 218 10.25 17.64 10.91
C LYS A 218 11.14 18.77 10.37
N ILE A 219 12.40 18.81 10.80
CA ILE A 219 13.37 19.80 10.30
C ILE A 219 13.55 19.69 8.78
N SER A 220 13.63 18.47 8.26
CA SER A 220 13.85 18.22 6.82
C SER A 220 12.67 18.71 5.99
N VAL A 221 11.44 18.40 6.42
CA VAL A 221 10.21 18.85 5.74
C VAL A 221 10.06 20.37 5.81
N LEU A 222 10.35 20.98 6.96
CA LEU A 222 10.24 22.43 7.15
C LEU A 222 11.08 23.20 6.12
N LYS A 223 12.30 22.74 5.81
CA LYS A 223 13.17 23.35 4.77
C LYS A 223 12.55 23.29 3.35
N MET A 224 11.65 22.34 3.13
CA MET A 224 10.97 22.12 1.86
C MET A 224 9.54 22.68 1.82
N LEU A 225 9.04 23.21 2.94
CA LEU A 225 7.72 23.80 3.03
C LEU A 225 7.69 25.17 2.33
N ASP A 226 6.63 25.46 1.58
CA ASP A 226 6.42 26.73 0.88
C ASP A 226 4.93 26.98 0.60
N ASN A 227 4.57 28.19 0.17
CA ASN A 227 3.23 28.52 -0.29
C ASN A 227 3.10 28.33 -1.81
N ALA A 228 2.02 27.68 -2.25
CA ALA A 228 1.75 27.42 -3.66
C ALA A 228 1.65 28.69 -4.54
N GLU A 229 1.25 29.82 -3.98
CA GLU A 229 1.13 31.10 -4.69
C GLU A 229 2.48 31.72 -5.07
N ASN A 230 3.48 31.51 -4.22
CA ASN A 230 4.82 32.07 -4.38
C ASN A 230 5.77 31.10 -5.09
N PHE A 231 5.42 29.82 -5.14
CA PHE A 231 6.29 28.80 -5.70
C PHE A 231 6.40 28.89 -7.24
N SER A 232 7.63 28.83 -7.74
CA SER A 232 7.92 28.76 -9.18
C SER A 232 9.17 27.91 -9.46
N ILE A 233 9.20 27.28 -10.63
CA ILE A 233 10.39 26.59 -11.15
C ILE A 233 10.64 27.10 -12.56
N GLY A 234 11.89 27.47 -12.86
CA GLY A 234 12.29 27.93 -14.19
C GLY A 234 11.52 29.18 -14.66
N GLY A 235 11.09 30.02 -13.72
CA GLY A 235 10.30 31.23 -13.99
C GLY A 235 8.79 30.99 -14.19
N VAL A 236 8.33 29.73 -14.15
CA VAL A 236 6.90 29.39 -14.29
C VAL A 236 6.29 29.16 -12.92
N LYS A 237 5.28 29.95 -12.55
CA LYS A 237 4.58 29.84 -11.27
C LYS A 237 3.74 28.57 -11.22
N TYR A 238 3.65 27.94 -10.06
CA TYR A 238 2.92 26.68 -9.87
C TYR A 238 1.43 26.77 -10.29
N LYS A 239 0.78 27.90 -10.03
CA LYS A 239 -0.60 28.17 -10.47
C LYS A 239 -0.80 28.09 -12.00
N ASP A 240 0.28 28.25 -12.77
CA ASP A 240 0.28 28.26 -14.23
C ASP A 240 0.75 26.89 -14.79
N TRP A 241 0.96 25.88 -13.94
CA TRP A 241 1.35 24.54 -14.40
C TRP A 241 0.16 23.79 -14.98
N ASP A 242 0.40 23.11 -16.11
CA ASP A 242 -0.56 22.17 -16.68
C ASP A 242 -0.47 20.82 -15.93
N LEU A 243 -1.42 20.60 -15.01
CA LEU A 243 -1.50 19.39 -14.20
C LEU A 243 -2.36 18.34 -14.92
N ILE A 244 -1.70 17.30 -15.43
CA ILE A 244 -2.37 16.19 -16.09
C ILE A 244 -2.67 15.11 -15.03
N PRO A 245 -3.95 14.77 -14.77
CA PRO A 245 -4.29 13.73 -13.79
C PRO A 245 -3.67 12.39 -14.18
N ILE A 246 -3.08 11.72 -13.20
CA ILE A 246 -2.71 10.31 -13.31
C ILE A 246 -3.92 9.53 -12.83
N LEU A 247 -4.75 9.08 -13.79
CA LEU A 247 -5.90 8.25 -13.47
C LEU A 247 -5.42 6.92 -12.89
N PRO A 248 -6.04 6.41 -11.81
CA PRO A 248 -5.86 5.02 -11.43
C PRO A 248 -6.18 4.13 -12.64
N PRO A 249 -5.53 2.96 -12.78
CA PRO A 249 -5.78 2.03 -13.88
C PRO A 249 -7.27 1.65 -14.07
N ASN A 250 -8.10 1.83 -13.04
CA ASN A 250 -9.54 1.60 -13.09
C ASN A 250 -10.29 2.87 -12.66
N ASN A 251 -11.08 3.44 -13.57
CA ASN A 251 -12.09 4.48 -13.32
C ASN A 251 -13.28 4.00 -12.45
N ASN A 252 -13.02 3.20 -11.40
CA ASN A 252 -14.04 2.83 -10.45
C ASN A 252 -14.23 4.00 -9.49
N LYS A 253 -15.46 4.56 -9.47
CA LYS A 253 -15.92 5.59 -8.52
C LYS A 253 -15.82 5.19 -7.03
N ASN A 254 -15.25 4.02 -6.73
CA ASN A 254 -15.05 3.47 -5.39
C ASN A 254 -13.59 3.54 -4.93
N ASP A 255 -12.68 4.13 -5.70
CA ASP A 255 -11.28 4.27 -5.27
C ASP A 255 -11.20 5.18 -4.04
N LYS A 256 -10.96 4.56 -2.88
CA LYS A 256 -10.81 5.19 -1.56
C LYS A 256 -9.48 5.95 -1.41
N LYS A 257 -8.78 6.28 -2.50
CA LYS A 257 -7.56 7.07 -2.42
C LYS A 257 -7.93 8.47 -1.97
N VAL A 258 -7.39 8.83 -0.82
CA VAL A 258 -7.69 10.10 -0.14
C VAL A 258 -6.99 11.28 -0.82
N HIS A 259 -5.98 10.99 -1.65
CA HIS A 259 -5.17 11.96 -2.36
C HIS A 259 -5.41 11.90 -3.88
N LYS A 260 -5.00 12.95 -4.59
CA LYS A 260 -5.01 13.02 -6.07
C LYS A 260 -3.59 13.07 -6.62
N MET A 261 -3.34 12.39 -7.73
CA MET A 261 -2.02 12.34 -8.37
C MET A 261 -2.03 13.00 -9.74
N PHE A 262 -0.96 13.73 -10.06
CA PHE A 262 -0.80 14.43 -11.32
C PHE A 262 0.63 14.29 -11.83
N LYS A 263 0.78 14.46 -13.15
CA LYS A 263 2.07 14.73 -13.79
C LYS A 263 2.05 16.13 -14.39
N ALA A 264 3.21 16.78 -14.40
CA ALA A 264 3.39 18.06 -15.05
C ALA A 264 4.73 18.10 -15.78
N SER A 265 4.87 19.00 -16.76
CA SER A 265 6.12 19.23 -17.48
C SER A 265 6.35 20.72 -17.68
N ILE A 266 7.54 21.20 -17.31
CA ILE A 266 7.92 22.61 -17.44
C ILE A 266 9.14 22.69 -18.33
N SER A 267 9.05 23.49 -19.38
CA SER A 267 10.19 23.80 -20.23
C SER A 267 10.84 25.09 -19.75
N ALA A 268 12.02 24.98 -19.14
CA ALA A 268 12.78 26.12 -18.67
C ALA A 268 13.94 26.44 -19.63
N ARG A 269 14.17 27.74 -19.87
CA ARG A 269 15.33 28.22 -20.62
C ARG A 269 16.51 28.38 -19.65
N TYR A 270 17.57 27.63 -19.86
CA TYR A 270 18.85 27.82 -19.17
C TYR A 270 19.91 28.24 -20.21
N GLY A 271 20.04 29.55 -20.42
CA GLY A 271 20.89 30.10 -21.49
C GLY A 271 20.40 29.68 -22.88
N LEU A 272 21.28 29.06 -23.69
CA LEU A 272 20.98 28.56 -25.04
C LEU A 272 20.31 27.18 -25.07
N LYS A 273 20.14 26.49 -23.93
CA LYS A 273 19.57 25.14 -23.87
C LYS A 273 18.17 25.15 -23.24
N ASN A 274 17.23 24.54 -23.95
CA ASN A 274 15.91 24.20 -23.39
C ASN A 274 16.02 22.87 -22.65
N ARG A 275 15.63 22.85 -21.37
CA ARG A 275 15.49 21.61 -20.60
C ARG A 275 14.06 21.49 -20.12
N THR A 276 13.40 20.39 -20.46
CA THR A 276 12.08 20.04 -19.93
C THR A 276 12.27 19.24 -18.65
N MET A 277 11.69 19.74 -17.56
CA MET A 277 11.61 19.06 -16.27
C MET A 277 10.24 18.41 -16.13
N LYS A 278 10.20 17.16 -15.68
CA LYS A 278 8.96 16.41 -15.46
C LYS A 278 8.74 16.20 -13.96
N PHE A 279 7.50 16.35 -13.52
CA PHE A 279 7.12 16.32 -12.11
C PHE A 279 6.01 15.31 -11.86
N PHE A 280 6.11 14.64 -10.72
CA PHE A 280 5.06 13.87 -10.10
C PHE A 280 4.51 14.69 -8.92
N ILE A 281 3.19 14.85 -8.85
CA ILE A 281 2.53 15.69 -7.86
C ILE A 281 1.48 14.86 -7.14
N LYS A 282 1.50 14.87 -5.80
CA LYS A 282 0.47 14.28 -4.95
C LYS A 282 -0.20 15.40 -4.15
N LYS A 283 -1.53 15.53 -4.26
CA LYS A 283 -2.34 16.49 -3.50
C LYS A 283 -3.11 15.77 -2.40
N ILE A 284 -2.90 16.19 -1.17
CA ILE A 284 -3.47 15.60 0.05
C ILE A 284 -4.39 16.64 0.70
N PRO A 285 -5.67 16.32 0.97
CA PRO A 285 -6.55 17.23 1.70
C PRO A 285 -5.97 17.63 3.06
N VAL A 286 -6.14 18.89 3.45
CA VAL A 286 -5.57 19.45 4.69
C VAL A 286 -6.13 18.76 5.94
N ASP A 287 -7.41 18.40 5.96
CA ASP A 287 -8.03 17.66 7.07
C ASP A 287 -7.38 16.30 7.32
N ILE A 288 -6.97 15.63 6.25
CA ILE A 288 -6.28 14.35 6.29
C ILE A 288 -4.84 14.52 6.77
N TRP A 289 -4.14 15.53 6.25
CA TRP A 289 -2.80 15.88 6.73
C TRP A 289 -2.80 16.17 8.23
N VAL A 290 -3.66 17.06 8.70
CA VAL A 290 -3.77 17.46 10.12
C VAL A 290 -4.04 16.25 11.00
N LYS A 291 -5.01 15.40 10.62
CA LYS A 291 -5.32 14.18 11.36
C LYS A 291 -4.11 13.25 11.48
N GLN A 292 -3.40 13.03 10.38
CA GLN A 292 -2.22 12.17 10.36
C GLN A 292 -1.06 12.77 11.13
N TYR A 293 -0.84 14.08 11.03
CA TYR A 293 0.23 14.80 11.74
C TYR A 293 0.04 14.73 13.25
N ASN A 294 -1.20 14.89 13.73
CA ASN A 294 -1.52 14.77 15.15
C ASN A 294 -1.23 13.37 15.68
N LEU A 295 -1.58 12.31 14.93
CA LEU A 295 -1.27 10.93 15.31
C LEU A 295 0.23 10.64 15.25
N MET A 296 0.94 11.12 14.23
CA MET A 296 2.39 11.00 14.16
C MET A 296 3.07 11.71 15.33
N THR A 297 2.53 12.85 15.77
CA THR A 297 3.05 13.58 16.94
C THR A 297 2.74 12.84 18.24
N GLU A 298 1.52 12.31 18.41
CA GLU A 298 1.12 11.50 19.57
C GLU A 298 2.03 10.28 19.78
N TYR A 299 2.48 9.66 18.68
CA TYR A 299 3.30 8.45 18.70
C TYR A 299 4.77 8.68 18.29
N ASP A 300 5.30 9.91 18.40
CA ASP A 300 6.70 10.25 18.13
C ASP A 300 7.24 9.73 16.76
N GLY A 301 6.40 9.79 15.73
CA GLY A 301 6.72 9.34 14.38
C GLY A 301 6.65 7.82 14.18
N GLU A 302 6.29 7.05 15.20
CA GLU A 302 6.18 5.59 15.18
C GLU A 302 4.73 5.14 14.96
N TYR A 303 4.00 5.82 14.09
CA TYR A 303 2.61 5.52 13.77
C TYR A 303 2.47 4.91 12.36
N LEU A 304 2.02 3.66 12.31
CA LEU A 304 1.64 2.96 11.09
C LEU A 304 0.13 2.76 11.09
N LEU A 305 -0.52 3.08 9.97
CA LEU A 305 -1.94 2.79 9.76
C LEU A 305 -2.09 1.76 8.64
N ALA A 306 -3.20 1.01 8.63
CA ALA A 306 -3.56 0.10 7.54
C ALA A 306 -3.81 0.79 6.17
N GLY A 307 -3.67 2.11 6.09
CA GLY A 307 -3.84 2.92 4.89
C GLY A 307 -2.59 3.75 4.58
N GLU A 308 -2.77 4.83 3.82
CA GLU A 308 -1.65 5.68 3.41
C GLU A 308 -1.36 6.78 4.43
N ASN A 309 -0.10 6.91 4.87
CA ASN A 309 0.40 7.99 5.72
C ASN A 309 1.16 9.04 4.90
N ALA A 310 0.47 10.11 4.48
CA ALA A 310 1.07 11.17 3.66
C ALA A 310 2.10 12.00 4.45
N VAL A 311 1.90 12.16 5.76
CA VAL A 311 2.86 12.85 6.62
C VAL A 311 4.17 12.09 6.66
N MET A 312 4.12 10.78 6.92
CA MET A 312 5.33 9.95 6.91
C MET A 312 6.01 9.95 5.55
N GLU A 313 5.25 9.87 4.45
CA GLU A 313 5.82 9.92 3.10
C GLU A 313 6.59 11.23 2.84
N ALA A 314 6.02 12.38 3.24
CA ALA A 314 6.70 13.67 3.12
C ALA A 314 7.97 13.75 3.98
N MET A 315 7.93 13.21 5.20
CA MET A 315 9.07 13.16 6.12
C MET A 315 10.22 12.32 5.56
N VAL A 316 9.90 11.13 5.03
CA VAL A 316 10.88 10.22 4.41
C VAL A 316 11.49 10.88 3.17
N LEU A 317 10.66 11.43 2.27
CA LEU A 317 11.14 12.06 1.04
C LEU A 317 12.09 13.23 1.33
N ALA A 318 11.73 14.11 2.27
CA ALA A 318 12.55 15.25 2.64
C ALA A 318 13.88 14.81 3.29
N PHE A 319 13.81 13.89 4.26
CA PHE A 319 15.00 13.40 4.96
C PHE A 319 15.97 12.67 4.02
N LEU A 320 15.46 11.77 3.16
CA LEU A 320 16.29 11.04 2.21
C LEU A 320 16.95 12.00 1.21
N ASN A 321 16.22 13.00 0.71
CA ASN A 321 16.80 13.99 -0.21
C ASN A 321 17.90 14.84 0.44
N GLU A 322 17.80 15.13 1.74
CA GLU A 322 18.81 15.90 2.47
C GLU A 322 20.05 15.07 2.82
N TYR A 323 19.88 13.88 3.41
CA TYR A 323 20.99 13.12 4.00
C TYR A 323 21.41 11.88 3.19
N HIS A 324 20.47 11.27 2.45
CA HIS A 324 20.65 9.98 1.77
C HIS A 324 20.18 10.02 0.30
N PRO A 325 20.80 10.86 -0.55
CA PRO A 325 20.36 11.02 -1.94
C PRO A 325 20.52 9.72 -2.74
N ASN A 326 19.72 9.57 -3.80
CA ASN A 326 19.63 8.38 -4.65
C ASN A 326 19.01 7.14 -3.97
N VAL A 327 18.11 7.35 -3.01
CA VAL A 327 17.19 6.32 -2.48
C VAL A 327 15.77 6.56 -2.97
N ALA A 328 15.36 7.83 -3.05
CA ALA A 328 14.06 8.27 -3.56
C ALA A 328 14.23 9.28 -4.71
N PRO A 329 13.19 9.51 -5.54
CA PRO A 329 13.16 10.62 -6.49
C PRO A 329 13.47 11.96 -5.82
N LYS A 330 13.95 12.91 -6.63
CA LYS A 330 14.21 14.26 -6.11
C LYS A 330 12.92 14.88 -5.58
N PHE A 331 12.88 15.22 -4.30
CA PHE A 331 11.77 15.93 -3.68
C PHE A 331 12.03 17.43 -3.73
N TYR A 332 11.20 18.17 -4.46
CA TYR A 332 11.42 19.59 -4.71
C TYR A 332 10.88 20.46 -3.60
N LYS A 333 9.59 20.28 -3.26
CA LYS A 333 8.87 21.09 -2.27
C LYS A 333 7.63 20.36 -1.74
N LEU A 334 7.23 20.77 -0.54
CA LEU A 334 5.91 20.56 0.05
C LEU A 334 5.18 21.91 0.05
N LEU A 335 4.05 22.02 -0.64
CA LEU A 335 3.32 23.29 -0.74
C LEU A 335 2.01 23.24 0.04
N TYR A 336 1.62 24.38 0.60
CA TYR A 336 0.23 24.62 1.00
C TYR A 336 -0.53 25.32 -0.14
N GLU A 337 -1.66 24.76 -0.54
CA GLU A 337 -2.56 25.26 -1.58
C GLU A 337 -3.98 25.45 -0.99
N GLU A 338 -4.48 26.69 -0.93
CA GLU A 338 -5.84 26.99 -0.47
C GLU A 338 -6.86 26.84 -1.61
N ASP A 339 -8.06 26.31 -1.34
CA ASP A 339 -9.08 26.06 -2.39
C ASP A 339 -9.75 27.37 -2.87
N ASN A 340 -9.89 28.39 -2.01
CA ASN A 340 -10.63 29.62 -2.29
C ASN A 340 -9.73 30.85 -2.48
N LYS A 341 -9.57 31.29 -3.72
CA LYS A 341 -8.77 32.47 -4.14
C LYS A 341 -9.37 33.85 -3.77
N ASN A 342 -10.49 33.90 -3.06
CA ASN A 342 -11.15 35.17 -2.74
C ASN A 342 -10.58 35.86 -1.49
N CYS A 343 -9.64 35.23 -0.78
CA CYS A 343 -8.92 35.88 0.31
C CYS A 343 -7.62 36.48 -0.23
N THR A 344 -7.67 37.74 -0.68
CA THR A 344 -6.48 38.52 -1.04
C THR A 344 -5.61 38.91 0.18
N ASP A 345 -6.03 38.54 1.39
CA ASP A 345 -5.47 39.09 2.64
C ASP A 345 -4.74 38.07 3.52
N CYS A 346 -4.70 36.77 3.19
CA CYS A 346 -3.84 35.83 3.91
C CYS A 346 -2.47 35.71 3.23
N ILE A 347 -1.71 36.81 3.29
CA ILE A 347 -0.26 36.69 3.27
C ILE A 347 0.06 35.79 4.46
N LEU A 348 0.48 34.57 4.16
CA LEU A 348 1.04 33.68 5.16
C LEU A 348 2.23 34.41 5.77
N ASP A 349 2.09 34.84 7.02
CA ASP A 349 3.21 35.40 7.76
C ASP A 349 4.33 34.35 7.78
N ASN A 350 5.54 34.76 7.41
CA ASN A 350 6.72 33.91 7.43
C ASN A 350 6.91 33.20 8.79
N GLU A 351 6.30 33.74 9.86
CA GLU A 351 6.30 33.17 11.21
C GLU A 351 5.71 31.74 11.30
N ASN A 352 4.71 31.41 10.48
CA ASN A 352 4.08 30.07 10.50
C ASN A 352 4.95 28.98 9.85
N PHE A 353 6.06 29.34 9.18
CA PHE A 353 6.95 28.42 8.47
C PHE A 353 8.25 28.13 9.24
N TYR A 354 8.35 28.51 10.52
CA TYR A 354 9.53 28.21 11.34
C TYR A 354 9.38 26.94 12.20
N ASP A 355 8.16 26.42 12.36
CA ASP A 355 7.90 25.18 13.11
C ASP A 355 6.71 24.42 12.50
N LEU A 356 6.84 23.10 12.31
CA LEU A 356 5.77 22.29 11.72
C LEU A 356 4.55 22.10 12.62
N ASN A 357 4.71 22.18 13.94
CA ASN A 357 3.59 22.19 14.86
C ASN A 357 2.79 23.49 14.68
N LEU A 358 3.47 24.65 14.63
CA LEU A 358 2.81 25.94 14.38
C LEU A 358 2.11 25.95 13.01
N PHE A 359 2.76 25.40 11.97
CA PHE A 359 2.13 25.23 10.67
C PHE A 359 0.87 24.35 10.76
N ASN A 360 0.93 23.23 11.49
CA ASN A 360 -0.22 22.35 11.66
C ASN A 360 -1.34 23.00 12.48
N ASP A 361 -1.01 23.80 13.50
CA ASP A 361 -1.99 24.58 14.27
C ASP A 361 -2.68 25.62 13.37
N PHE A 362 -1.92 26.32 12.53
CA PHE A 362 -2.47 27.20 11.49
C PHE A 362 -3.43 26.46 10.54
N LEU A 363 -3.08 25.25 10.10
CA LEU A 363 -3.99 24.43 9.29
C LEU A 363 -5.27 24.06 10.05
N CYS A 364 -5.17 23.76 11.35
CA CYS A 364 -6.35 23.50 12.20
C CYS A 364 -7.27 24.72 12.28
N GLU A 365 -6.71 25.92 12.45
CA GLU A 365 -7.47 27.18 12.47
C GLU A 365 -8.19 27.41 11.14
N LYS A 366 -7.51 27.21 10.01
CA LYS A 366 -8.10 27.32 8.68
C LYS A 366 -9.29 26.36 8.52
N LEU A 367 -9.14 25.09 8.89
CA LEU A 367 -10.24 24.12 8.86
C LEU A 367 -11.43 24.53 9.76
N ASN A 368 -11.16 25.05 10.95
CA ASN A 368 -12.19 25.54 11.87
C ASN A 368 -12.98 26.75 11.30
N THR A 369 -12.34 27.54 10.42
CA THR A 369 -12.99 28.63 9.67
C THR A 369 -13.66 28.17 8.36
N ASN A 370 -13.76 26.87 8.11
CA ASN A 370 -14.26 26.26 6.85
C ASN A 370 -13.43 26.61 5.61
N ILE A 371 -12.15 26.95 5.79
CA ILE A 371 -11.21 27.12 4.69
C ILE A 371 -10.56 25.77 4.40
N ASN A 372 -10.86 25.23 3.22
CA ASN A 372 -10.28 23.98 2.74
C ASN A 372 -9.03 24.25 1.88
N GLY A 373 -8.24 23.20 1.69
CA GLY A 373 -7.07 23.24 0.83
C GLY A 373 -6.39 21.89 0.74
N ASN A 374 -5.22 21.89 0.12
CA ASN A 374 -4.38 20.73 -0.10
C ASN A 374 -2.95 21.00 0.35
N ILE A 375 -2.32 19.98 0.91
CA ILE A 375 -0.87 19.84 0.98
C ILE A 375 -0.41 19.16 -0.31
N VAL A 376 0.54 19.77 -1.01
CA VAL A 376 0.98 19.34 -2.33
C VAL A 376 2.44 18.91 -2.29
N MET A 377 2.69 17.63 -2.54
CA MET A 377 4.04 17.07 -2.62
C MET A 377 4.52 17.11 -4.07
N ILE A 378 5.65 17.77 -4.33
CA ILE A 378 6.24 17.87 -5.67
C ILE A 378 7.55 17.08 -5.73
N SER A 379 7.55 16.02 -6.52
CA SER A 379 8.70 15.14 -6.76
C SER A 379 9.08 15.11 -8.24
N GLU A 380 10.30 14.65 -8.52
CA GLU A 380 10.71 14.29 -9.87
C GLU A 380 9.85 13.16 -10.43
N TYR A 381 9.41 13.31 -11.69
CA TYR A 381 8.85 12.18 -12.44
C TYR A 381 10.01 11.36 -13.00
N TYR A 382 10.39 10.31 -12.27
CA TYR A 382 11.59 9.52 -12.53
C TYR A 382 11.25 8.18 -13.19
N GLY A 383 11.86 7.91 -14.35
CA GLY A 383 11.82 6.60 -15.01
C GLY A 383 10.40 6.05 -15.22
N GLU A 384 10.30 4.73 -15.18
CA GLU A 384 9.05 3.95 -15.07
C GLU A 384 9.17 3.01 -13.86
N ASP A 385 8.08 2.37 -13.41
CA ASP A 385 8.18 1.36 -12.36
C ASP A 385 8.69 0.00 -12.90
N ILE A 386 9.15 -0.89 -12.02
CA ILE A 386 9.69 -2.20 -12.43
C ILE A 386 8.62 -3.04 -13.13
N PHE A 387 7.34 -2.91 -12.77
CA PHE A 387 6.28 -3.67 -13.44
C PHE A 387 6.20 -3.28 -14.92
N ASP A 388 6.08 -1.99 -15.20
CA ASP A 388 6.01 -1.44 -16.55
C ASP A 388 7.32 -1.69 -17.33
N PHE A 389 8.48 -1.54 -16.68
CA PHE A 389 9.78 -1.82 -17.30
C PHE A 389 9.87 -3.27 -17.78
N ILE A 390 9.53 -4.24 -16.92
CA ILE A 390 9.57 -5.65 -17.30
C ILE A 390 8.52 -5.95 -18.38
N LEU A 391 7.32 -5.38 -18.28
CA LEU A 391 6.27 -5.54 -19.28
C LEU A 391 6.74 -5.08 -20.66
N ARG A 392 7.40 -3.91 -20.72
CA ARG A 392 7.99 -3.36 -21.95
C ARG A 392 9.12 -4.24 -22.50
N GLU A 393 10.07 -4.62 -21.65
CA GLU A 393 11.23 -5.45 -22.06
C GLU A 393 10.86 -6.88 -22.48
N THR A 394 9.67 -7.35 -22.08
CA THR A 394 9.17 -8.70 -22.41
C THR A 394 8.08 -8.70 -23.49
N GLU A 395 7.86 -7.57 -24.16
CA GLU A 395 6.78 -7.40 -25.16
C GLU A 395 5.42 -7.86 -24.62
N GLY A 396 5.08 -7.48 -23.39
CA GLY A 396 3.85 -7.91 -22.73
C GLY A 396 3.90 -9.33 -22.17
N PHE A 397 5.07 -9.77 -21.66
CA PHE A 397 5.36 -11.14 -21.23
C PHE A 397 5.30 -12.22 -22.34
N ASN A 398 5.38 -11.80 -23.60
CA ASN A 398 5.55 -12.71 -24.74
C ASN A 398 6.97 -13.32 -24.78
N THR A 399 7.95 -12.61 -24.22
CA THR A 399 9.33 -13.08 -24.08
C THR A 399 9.79 -13.08 -22.62
N PHE A 400 10.98 -13.63 -22.35
CA PHE A 400 11.57 -13.64 -21.01
C PHE A 400 12.75 -12.68 -20.93
N LEU A 401 12.83 -11.93 -19.82
CA LEU A 401 14.05 -11.21 -19.48
C LEU A 401 15.22 -12.18 -19.39
N ASN A 402 16.32 -11.83 -20.07
CA ASN A 402 17.59 -12.54 -19.94
C ASN A 402 17.99 -12.61 -18.45
N LYS A 403 18.51 -13.78 -18.03
CA LYS A 403 19.07 -14.04 -16.69
C LYS A 403 19.99 -12.92 -16.18
N ASN A 404 20.83 -12.33 -17.05
CA ASN A 404 21.73 -11.24 -16.64
C ASN A 404 20.98 -9.96 -16.27
N LYS A 405 19.92 -9.61 -17.01
CA LYS A 405 19.05 -8.46 -16.69
C LYS A 405 18.30 -8.72 -15.38
N LYS A 406 17.78 -9.95 -15.19
CA LYS A 406 17.15 -10.37 -13.93
C LYS A 406 18.12 -10.23 -12.76
N LYS A 407 19.30 -10.85 -12.82
CA LYS A 407 20.34 -10.74 -11.77
C LYS A 407 20.68 -9.28 -11.46
N ARG A 408 20.82 -8.43 -12.48
CA ARG A 408 21.07 -6.99 -12.28
C ARG A 408 19.94 -6.31 -11.52
N ILE A 409 18.68 -6.56 -11.90
CA ILE A 409 17.51 -6.00 -11.20
C ILE A 409 17.49 -6.44 -9.73
N LEU A 410 17.72 -7.72 -9.47
CA LEU A 410 17.75 -8.28 -8.12
C LEU A 410 18.88 -7.68 -7.27
N TYR A 411 20.06 -7.48 -7.86
CA TYR A 411 21.21 -6.93 -7.16
C TYR A 411 21.03 -5.46 -6.83
N GLU A 412 20.56 -4.65 -7.78
CA GLU A 412 20.30 -3.22 -7.56
C GLU A 412 19.18 -2.99 -6.55
N SER A 413 18.12 -3.82 -6.55
CA SER A 413 17.04 -3.70 -5.55
C SER A 413 17.49 -4.08 -4.14
N LEU A 414 18.37 -5.08 -4.00
CA LEU A 414 19.01 -5.40 -2.72
C LEU A 414 19.86 -4.24 -2.20
N HIS A 415 20.70 -3.65 -3.06
CA HIS A 415 21.49 -2.46 -2.72
C HIS A 415 20.61 -1.26 -2.34
N LEU A 416 19.49 -1.08 -3.03
CA LEU A 416 18.55 -0.02 -2.73
C LEU A 416 17.92 -0.21 -1.33
N LEU A 417 17.51 -1.43 -0.97
CA LEU A 417 17.00 -1.73 0.38
C LEU A 417 18.06 -1.53 1.46
N VAL A 418 19.31 -1.94 1.21
CA VAL A 418 20.44 -1.68 2.13
C VAL A 418 20.58 -0.18 2.40
N LYS A 419 20.53 0.66 1.38
CA LYS A 419 20.60 2.12 1.55
C LYS A 419 19.44 2.68 2.37
N LEU A 420 18.22 2.18 2.16
CA LEU A 420 17.05 2.59 2.93
C LEU A 420 17.17 2.18 4.42
N HIS A 421 17.62 0.95 4.68
CA HIS A 421 17.86 0.45 6.05
C HIS A 421 19.01 1.22 6.73
N ASP A 422 20.06 1.55 5.99
CA ASP A 422 21.16 2.39 6.48
C ASP A 422 20.68 3.81 6.83
N ALA A 423 19.68 4.35 6.12
CA ALA A 423 19.05 5.62 6.46
C ALA A 423 18.13 5.55 7.70
N GLY A 424 17.80 4.33 8.15
CA GLY A 424 16.98 4.09 9.33
C GLY A 424 15.50 3.94 9.05
N PHE A 425 15.12 3.46 7.85
CA PHE A 425 13.72 3.19 7.52
C PHE A 425 13.50 1.75 7.07
N SER A 426 12.28 1.28 7.29
CA SER A 426 11.68 0.18 6.53
C SER A 426 10.62 0.72 5.57
N HIS A 427 10.46 0.09 4.39
CA HIS A 427 9.51 0.51 3.37
C HIS A 427 8.09 0.00 3.62
N LEU A 428 7.96 -1.30 3.94
CA LEU A 428 6.71 -2.02 4.24
C LEU A 428 5.66 -2.07 3.12
N ASP A 429 6.02 -1.67 1.89
CA ASP A 429 5.18 -1.81 0.70
C ASP A 429 6.00 -2.15 -0.54
N LEU A 430 7.05 -2.96 -0.37
CA LEU A 430 7.92 -3.34 -1.46
C LEU A 430 7.15 -4.14 -2.52
N SER A 431 7.07 -3.61 -3.73
CA SER A 431 6.47 -4.28 -4.89
C SER A 431 7.06 -3.70 -6.19
N PRO A 432 6.90 -4.37 -7.34
CA PRO A 432 7.37 -3.88 -8.63
C PRO A 432 6.89 -2.47 -8.98
N GLU A 433 5.70 -2.11 -8.52
CA GLU A 433 5.06 -0.82 -8.77
C GLU A 433 5.63 0.30 -7.88
N ASN A 434 6.31 -0.05 -6.78
CA ASN A 434 6.89 0.91 -5.82
C ASN A 434 8.43 1.01 -5.94
N ILE A 435 9.00 0.46 -7.00
CA ILE A 435 10.41 0.61 -7.34
C ILE A 435 10.47 1.21 -8.74
N LEU A 436 11.04 2.41 -8.85
CA LEU A 436 11.26 3.08 -10.11
C LEU A 436 12.62 2.68 -10.69
N ILE A 437 12.70 2.61 -12.01
CA ILE A 437 13.88 2.22 -12.75
C ILE A 437 14.08 3.14 -13.96
N SER A 438 15.34 3.51 -14.23
CA SER A 438 15.74 4.15 -15.48
C SER A 438 16.31 3.15 -16.49
N ASP A 439 16.46 3.54 -17.76
CA ASP A 439 17.12 2.73 -18.79
C ASP A 439 18.55 2.30 -18.42
N LYS A 440 19.18 3.01 -17.48
CA LYS A 440 20.52 2.70 -16.94
C LYS A 440 20.49 1.70 -15.79
N TYR A 441 19.32 1.17 -15.42
CA TYR A 441 19.07 0.30 -14.26
C TYR A 441 19.37 0.97 -12.92
N GLN A 442 19.37 2.30 -12.87
CA GLN A 442 19.37 3.01 -11.59
C GLN A 442 17.97 2.91 -10.99
N MET A 443 17.88 2.47 -9.75
CA MET A 443 16.62 2.24 -9.06
C MET A 443 16.42 3.20 -7.90
N LEU A 444 15.17 3.59 -7.67
CA LEU A 444 14.73 4.42 -6.55
C LEU A 444 13.42 3.86 -5.99
N PHE A 445 13.19 3.99 -4.69
CA PHE A 445 11.90 3.69 -4.08
C PHE A 445 10.93 4.85 -4.28
N CYS A 446 9.64 4.53 -4.38
CA CYS A 446 8.55 5.50 -4.31
C CYS A 446 7.43 4.96 -3.43
N ASP A 447 6.48 5.84 -3.07
CA ASP A 447 5.36 5.53 -2.19
C ASP A 447 5.78 5.07 -0.78
N PHE A 448 6.25 6.03 0.02
CA PHE A 448 6.69 5.80 1.41
C PHE A 448 5.53 5.87 2.42
N ALA A 449 4.28 5.75 1.97
CA ALA A 449 3.11 5.94 2.82
C ALA A 449 2.94 4.87 3.91
N LYS A 450 3.60 3.71 3.77
CA LYS A 450 3.66 2.66 4.81
C LYS A 450 5.02 2.59 5.52
N SER A 451 5.96 3.47 5.18
CA SER A 451 7.30 3.40 5.77
C SER A 451 7.28 3.70 7.26
N THR A 452 8.23 3.14 7.99
CA THR A 452 8.40 3.37 9.44
C THR A 452 9.87 3.54 9.77
N PRO A 453 10.21 4.19 10.90
CA PRO A 453 11.55 4.10 11.45
C PRO A 453 11.97 2.64 11.63
N LEU A 454 13.25 2.35 11.39
CA LEU A 454 13.83 1.03 11.65
C LEU A 454 14.21 0.86 13.12
N TYR A 455 14.42 1.98 13.82
CA TYR A 455 14.88 2.01 15.19
C TYR A 455 13.96 2.85 16.06
N SER A 456 13.86 2.47 17.32
CA SER A 456 13.00 3.09 18.30
C SER A 456 13.71 3.18 19.64
N PHE A 457 13.50 4.30 20.31
CA PHE A 457 13.83 4.44 21.72
C PHE A 457 12.64 4.06 22.62
N LYS A 458 11.46 3.76 22.06
CA LYS A 458 10.19 3.60 22.80
C LYS A 458 9.40 2.38 22.31
N LEU A 459 9.84 1.18 22.66
CA LEU A 459 9.06 -0.03 22.39
C LEU A 459 7.80 -0.07 23.26
N ARG A 460 6.63 0.11 22.65
CA ARG A 460 5.32 0.24 23.33
C ARG A 460 4.93 -0.93 24.23
N HIS A 461 5.46 -2.12 23.98
CA HIS A 461 5.21 -3.33 24.78
C HIS A 461 6.16 -3.51 25.95
N LEU A 462 7.16 -2.62 26.14
CA LEU A 462 8.11 -2.64 27.25
C LEU A 462 7.87 -1.45 28.19
N LYS A 463 8.02 -1.66 29.51
CA LYS A 463 7.72 -0.65 30.56
C LYS A 463 8.96 0.12 31.05
N HIS A 464 10.17 -0.41 30.84
CA HIS A 464 11.43 0.22 31.21
C HIS A 464 12.40 0.06 30.04
N PHE A 465 12.95 1.16 29.54
CA PHE A 465 13.83 1.13 28.38
C PHE A 465 15.00 2.09 28.57
N GLU A 466 16.20 1.55 28.37
CA GLU A 466 17.39 2.32 28.08
C GLU A 466 17.98 1.82 26.77
N GLY A 467 18.25 2.73 25.83
CA GLY A 467 18.93 2.43 24.58
C GLY A 467 18.04 2.32 23.34
N LEU A 468 18.70 2.06 22.21
CA LEU A 468 18.11 1.98 20.88
C LEU A 468 17.80 0.52 20.52
N TYR A 469 16.57 0.27 20.05
CA TYR A 469 16.07 -1.04 19.67
C TYR A 469 15.60 -1.05 18.21
N SER A 470 15.49 -2.23 17.61
CA SER A 470 14.73 -2.41 16.37
C SER A 470 13.28 -2.05 16.61
N PHE A 471 12.70 -1.24 15.74
CA PHE A 471 11.28 -0.91 15.83
C PHE A 471 10.42 -2.15 15.57
N GLU A 472 9.41 -2.35 16.42
CA GLU A 472 8.43 -3.41 16.27
C GLU A 472 7.03 -2.80 16.15
N SER A 473 6.28 -3.21 15.13
CA SER A 473 4.94 -2.70 14.83
C SER A 473 3.86 -3.70 15.22
N CYS A 474 2.70 -3.20 15.64
CA CYS A 474 1.50 -4.00 15.85
C CYS A 474 0.44 -3.80 14.76
N GLU A 475 0.73 -3.04 13.70
CA GLU A 475 -0.15 -2.92 12.53
C GLU A 475 0.31 -3.89 11.44
N PRO A 476 -0.40 -5.02 11.23
CA PRO A 476 0.03 -6.08 10.33
C PRO A 476 -0.35 -5.84 8.87
N SER A 477 -1.21 -4.85 8.57
CA SER A 477 -1.74 -4.62 7.23
C SER A 477 -0.72 -3.90 6.34
N ILE A 478 0.36 -4.61 5.99
CA ILE A 478 1.50 -4.11 5.22
C ILE A 478 1.65 -4.87 3.89
N GLY A 479 2.31 -4.24 2.93
CA GLY A 479 2.52 -4.82 1.61
C GLY A 479 1.22 -5.13 0.86
N LYS A 480 1.39 -5.82 -0.27
CA LYS A 480 0.31 -6.51 -0.98
C LYS A 480 0.16 -7.93 -0.45
N ILE A 481 -0.97 -8.58 -0.73
CA ILE A 481 -1.36 -9.89 -0.19
C ILE A 481 -0.29 -10.98 -0.42
N GLU A 482 0.40 -10.95 -1.57
CA GLU A 482 1.49 -11.87 -1.89
C GLU A 482 2.78 -11.57 -1.11
N TYR A 483 3.01 -10.31 -0.73
CA TYR A 483 4.21 -9.82 -0.04
C TYR A 483 4.07 -9.81 1.48
N MET A 484 2.84 -9.79 2.01
CA MET A 484 2.61 -9.69 3.45
C MET A 484 3.22 -10.90 4.19
N PRO A 485 4.16 -10.69 5.14
CA PRO A 485 4.83 -11.80 5.82
C PRO A 485 3.87 -12.70 6.62
N PRO A 486 4.21 -14.00 6.81
CA PRO A 486 3.38 -14.93 7.58
C PRO A 486 3.09 -14.47 9.02
N GLU A 487 4.04 -13.81 9.68
CA GLU A 487 3.84 -13.25 11.01
C GLU A 487 2.75 -12.18 11.06
N CYS A 488 2.59 -11.39 9.99
CA CYS A 488 1.52 -10.40 9.88
C CYS A 488 0.15 -11.07 9.68
N TRP A 489 0.08 -12.14 8.87
CA TRP A 489 -1.14 -12.96 8.74
C TRP A 489 -1.57 -13.58 10.08
N ASN A 490 -0.60 -14.08 10.86
CA ASN A 490 -0.86 -14.59 12.21
C ASN A 490 -1.46 -13.53 13.13
N LEU A 491 -0.94 -12.29 13.09
CA LEU A 491 -1.48 -11.17 13.85
C LEU A 491 -2.91 -10.81 13.42
N LEU A 492 -3.19 -10.74 12.12
CA LEU A 492 -4.54 -10.49 11.60
C LEU A 492 -5.54 -11.54 12.11
N ARG A 493 -5.17 -12.82 12.10
CA ARG A 493 -6.00 -13.89 12.69
C ARG A 493 -6.23 -13.70 14.18
N LYS A 494 -5.16 -13.37 14.91
CA LYS A 494 -5.23 -13.13 16.36
C LYS A 494 -6.18 -11.97 16.68
N TYR A 495 -6.09 -10.87 15.94
CA TYR A 495 -7.00 -9.73 16.08
C TYR A 495 -8.44 -10.09 15.75
N LYS A 496 -8.67 -10.85 14.67
CA LYS A 496 -10.01 -11.33 14.32
C LYS A 496 -10.61 -12.18 15.44
N LYS A 497 -9.84 -13.14 15.98
CA LYS A 497 -10.27 -14.02 17.08
C LYS A 497 -10.58 -13.24 18.38
N MET A 498 -9.77 -12.22 18.67
CA MET A 498 -9.89 -11.39 19.88
C MET A 498 -10.79 -10.16 19.69
N LYS A 499 -11.35 -9.95 18.50
CA LYS A 499 -12.15 -8.77 18.13
C LYS A 499 -11.41 -7.43 18.36
N ILE A 500 -10.09 -7.41 18.17
CA ILE A 500 -9.28 -6.20 18.24
C ILE A 500 -9.44 -5.43 16.92
N LYS A 501 -9.87 -4.17 17.00
CA LYS A 501 -10.07 -3.30 15.81
C LYS A 501 -8.96 -2.27 15.64
N ASP A 502 -8.43 -1.74 16.75
CA ASP A 502 -7.36 -0.74 16.75
C ASP A 502 -6.21 -1.27 17.63
N PRO A 503 -5.23 -2.00 17.06
CA PRO A 503 -4.17 -2.60 17.85
C PRO A 503 -3.33 -1.54 18.58
N MET A 504 -3.16 -0.35 18.00
CA MET A 504 -2.41 0.74 18.62
C MET A 504 -3.02 1.19 19.95
N ARG A 505 -4.36 1.30 20.01
CA ARG A 505 -5.06 1.71 21.24
C ARG A 505 -5.42 0.54 22.15
N ASN A 506 -5.82 -0.60 21.58
CA ASN A 506 -6.40 -1.72 22.33
C ASN A 506 -5.35 -2.64 22.98
N LEU A 507 -4.10 -2.67 22.51
CA LEU A 507 -3.09 -3.56 23.11
C LEU A 507 -2.55 -3.07 24.45
N ASN A 508 -2.80 -1.81 24.81
CA ASN A 508 -2.40 -1.24 26.09
C ASN A 508 -3.06 -1.92 27.31
N PHE A 509 -4.19 -2.61 27.11
CA PHE A 509 -4.86 -3.38 28.17
C PHE A 509 -4.11 -4.67 28.56
N ILE A 510 -3.17 -5.13 27.74
CA ILE A 510 -2.36 -6.32 28.03
C ILE A 510 -1.15 -5.87 28.88
N THR A 511 -1.24 -6.09 30.19
CA THR A 511 -0.24 -5.62 31.17
C THR A 511 1.00 -6.54 31.26
N ASP A 512 0.85 -7.80 30.85
CA ASP A 512 1.90 -8.81 30.75
C ASP A 512 2.73 -8.57 29.47
N GLN A 513 3.99 -8.20 29.64
CA GLN A 513 4.88 -7.82 28.53
C GLN A 513 5.23 -9.00 27.63
N ASP A 514 5.46 -10.18 28.20
CA ASP A 514 5.80 -11.39 27.44
C ASP A 514 4.63 -11.74 26.50
N LYS A 515 3.39 -11.66 27.00
CA LYS A 515 2.18 -11.86 26.17
C LYS A 515 1.96 -10.72 25.17
N ARG A 516 2.28 -9.49 25.56
CA ARG A 516 2.09 -8.31 24.69
C ARG A 516 3.02 -8.35 23.49
N LYS A 517 4.25 -8.86 23.65
CA LYS A 517 5.23 -9.03 22.58
C LYS A 517 4.70 -9.85 21.40
N ASP A 518 3.87 -10.86 21.66
CA ASP A 518 3.25 -11.70 20.63
C ASP A 518 2.26 -10.96 19.71
N PHE A 519 2.10 -9.65 19.89
CA PHE A 519 1.30 -8.78 19.03
C PHE A 519 2.13 -7.81 18.19
N TYR A 520 3.45 -7.96 18.21
CA TYR A 520 4.38 -7.09 17.51
C TYR A 520 5.27 -7.92 16.56
N TYR A 521 5.67 -7.30 15.45
CA TYR A 521 6.64 -7.87 14.51
C TYR A 521 7.72 -6.85 14.19
N ASP A 522 8.91 -7.35 13.89
CA ASP A 522 10.06 -6.53 13.48
C ASP A 522 9.90 -6.08 12.03
N VAL A 523 9.94 -4.77 11.81
CA VAL A 523 9.69 -4.15 10.50
C VAL A 523 10.83 -4.37 9.50
N SER A 524 12.08 -4.53 9.97
CA SER A 524 13.23 -4.87 9.11
C SER A 524 13.06 -6.28 8.54
N ASN A 525 12.61 -7.22 9.37
CA ASN A 525 12.32 -8.58 8.95
C ASN A 525 11.17 -8.61 7.95
N ALA A 526 10.14 -7.78 8.10
CA ALA A 526 9.08 -7.69 7.10
C ALA A 526 9.62 -7.28 5.72
N ASP A 527 10.44 -6.22 5.63
CA ASP A 527 11.05 -5.77 4.37
C ASP A 527 11.93 -6.85 3.71
N LYS A 528 12.76 -7.54 4.50
CA LYS A 528 13.60 -8.63 4.00
C LYS A 528 12.75 -9.77 3.39
N TYR A 529 11.60 -10.07 3.97
CA TYR A 529 10.67 -11.05 3.41
C TYR A 529 10.10 -10.56 2.08
N MET A 530 9.62 -9.32 2.05
CA MET A 530 9.07 -8.73 0.82
C MET A 530 10.12 -8.70 -0.30
N LEU A 531 11.39 -8.46 0.02
CA LEU A 531 12.49 -8.55 -0.95
C LEU A 531 12.63 -9.96 -1.54
N GLY A 532 12.48 -11.00 -0.72
CA GLY A 532 12.45 -12.38 -1.19
C GLY A 532 11.28 -12.66 -2.15
N VAL A 533 10.09 -12.12 -1.85
CA VAL A 533 8.93 -12.22 -2.75
C VAL A 533 9.15 -11.45 -4.05
N PHE A 534 9.75 -10.25 -3.98
CA PHE A 534 10.13 -9.47 -5.16
C PHE A 534 11.14 -10.23 -6.03
N PHE A 535 12.11 -10.90 -5.40
CA PHE A 535 13.10 -11.71 -6.08
C PHE A 535 12.46 -12.86 -6.86
N ILE A 536 11.51 -13.54 -6.23
CA ILE A 536 10.69 -14.55 -6.88
C ILE A 536 9.94 -13.95 -8.06
N TRP A 537 9.28 -12.80 -7.87
CA TRP A 537 8.47 -12.18 -8.91
C TRP A 537 9.29 -11.85 -10.16
N VAL A 538 10.47 -11.23 -10.00
CA VAL A 538 11.38 -10.92 -11.12
C VAL A 538 11.93 -12.19 -11.76
N TRP A 539 12.33 -13.19 -10.96
CA TRP A 539 12.94 -14.40 -11.48
C TRP A 539 11.95 -15.28 -12.24
N ASN A 540 10.71 -15.37 -11.74
CA ASN A 540 9.64 -16.21 -12.26
C ASN A 540 8.71 -15.48 -13.26
N ASN A 541 8.86 -14.17 -13.45
CA ASN A 541 7.91 -13.30 -14.16
C ASN A 541 6.49 -13.39 -13.56
N GLY A 542 6.39 -13.29 -12.24
CA GLY A 542 5.14 -13.42 -11.52
C GLY A 542 5.27 -14.20 -10.23
N TYR A 543 4.19 -14.23 -9.46
CA TYR A 543 4.18 -14.89 -8.16
C TYR A 543 4.12 -16.41 -8.26
N LEU A 544 4.73 -17.06 -7.28
CA LEU A 544 4.60 -18.49 -7.07
C LEU A 544 3.25 -18.82 -6.41
N TRP A 545 2.81 -17.99 -5.48
CA TRP A 545 1.56 -18.12 -4.72
C TRP A 545 0.69 -16.87 -4.90
N SER A 546 -0.59 -17.00 -4.55
CA SER A 546 -1.56 -15.90 -4.51
C SER A 546 -1.60 -15.20 -3.15
N ARG A 547 -1.15 -15.89 -2.09
CA ARG A 547 -1.13 -15.37 -0.72
C ARG A 547 0.00 -15.99 0.09
N SER A 548 0.69 -15.19 0.87
CA SER A 548 1.71 -15.65 1.83
C SER A 548 1.07 -16.22 3.12
N ASP A 549 0.02 -17.03 2.97
CA ASP A 549 -0.75 -17.59 4.07
C ASP A 549 -0.95 -19.10 3.86
N PRO A 550 -0.37 -19.98 4.72
CA PRO A 550 -0.48 -21.42 4.56
C PRO A 550 -1.89 -21.96 4.75
N GLU A 551 -2.80 -21.21 5.40
CA GLU A 551 -4.20 -21.63 5.54
C GLU A 551 -5.02 -21.41 4.27
N GLN A 552 -4.53 -20.58 3.33
CA GLN A 552 -5.34 -20.08 2.21
C GLN A 552 -4.67 -20.26 0.84
N ASP A 553 -3.37 -20.60 0.80
CA ASP A 553 -2.66 -20.91 -0.43
C ASP A 553 -1.90 -22.23 -0.30
N HIS A 554 -2.31 -23.23 -1.09
CA HIS A 554 -1.73 -24.57 -1.08
C HIS A 554 -0.24 -24.59 -1.44
N VAL A 555 0.19 -23.76 -2.39
CA VAL A 555 1.60 -23.76 -2.82
C VAL A 555 2.47 -23.11 -1.75
N PHE A 556 1.98 -22.05 -1.12
CA PHE A 556 2.66 -21.47 0.02
C PHE A 556 2.70 -22.43 1.21
N TYR A 557 1.61 -23.17 1.46
CA TYR A 557 1.57 -24.23 2.47
C TYR A 557 2.67 -25.27 2.26
N GLU A 558 2.77 -25.86 1.07
CA GLU A 558 3.80 -26.86 0.75
C GLU A 558 5.23 -26.33 0.97
N LEU A 559 5.52 -25.11 0.51
CA LEU A 559 6.83 -24.48 0.71
C LEU A 559 7.13 -24.19 2.18
N SER A 560 6.12 -23.75 2.93
CA SER A 560 6.24 -23.48 4.37
C SER A 560 6.53 -24.75 5.16
N GLN A 561 5.82 -25.86 4.85
CA GLN A 561 6.09 -27.17 5.45
C GLN A 561 7.47 -27.71 5.08
N ALA A 562 7.97 -27.37 3.89
CA ALA A 562 9.28 -27.76 3.42
C ALA A 562 10.41 -26.79 3.84
N ASP A 563 10.21 -25.94 4.85
CA ASP A 563 11.24 -25.00 5.34
C ASP A 563 11.83 -24.12 4.22
N MET A 564 10.92 -23.58 3.38
CA MET A 564 11.23 -22.77 2.20
C MET A 564 12.18 -23.47 1.23
N ASN A 565 12.12 -24.80 1.13
CA ASN A 565 12.91 -25.58 0.17
C ASN A 565 12.29 -25.55 -1.24
N PHE A 566 12.82 -24.65 -2.06
CA PHE A 566 12.42 -24.49 -3.46
C PHE A 566 12.81 -25.68 -4.37
N ASN A 567 13.45 -26.74 -3.89
CA ASN A 567 13.60 -27.97 -4.69
C ASN A 567 12.34 -28.82 -4.74
N MET A 568 11.38 -28.58 -3.82
CA MET A 568 10.15 -29.36 -3.73
C MET A 568 9.14 -29.04 -4.83
N LEU A 569 9.18 -27.83 -5.40
CA LEU A 569 8.29 -27.47 -6.51
C LEU A 569 8.99 -27.73 -7.85
N GLU A 570 8.30 -28.45 -8.74
CA GLU A 570 8.85 -28.81 -10.06
C GLU A 570 9.27 -27.57 -10.87
N ARG A 571 8.49 -26.48 -10.80
CA ARG A 571 8.78 -25.21 -11.49
C ARG A 571 10.03 -24.48 -11.00
N THR A 572 10.48 -24.73 -9.77
CA THR A 572 11.66 -24.07 -9.18
C THR A 572 12.87 -25.00 -9.09
N LYS A 573 12.70 -26.29 -9.38
CA LYS A 573 13.77 -27.31 -9.36
C LYS A 573 14.99 -26.93 -10.20
N LYS A 574 14.76 -26.34 -11.39
CA LYS A 574 15.81 -25.89 -12.32
C LYS A 574 16.38 -24.50 -12.00
N TRP A 575 15.94 -23.84 -10.92
CA TRP A 575 16.51 -22.56 -10.53
C TRP A 575 17.92 -22.74 -9.97
N PRO A 576 18.80 -21.71 -10.08
CA PRO A 576 20.15 -21.79 -9.53
C PRO A 576 20.12 -22.09 -8.03
N ASP A 577 21.00 -22.98 -7.57
CA ASP A 577 21.07 -23.38 -6.16
C ASP A 577 21.39 -22.19 -5.24
N ASP A 578 22.35 -21.36 -5.65
CA ASP A 578 22.68 -20.12 -4.94
C ASP A 578 21.49 -19.15 -4.84
N PHE A 579 20.65 -19.08 -5.87
CA PHE A 579 19.46 -18.24 -5.84
C PHE A 579 18.43 -18.79 -4.83
N LYS A 580 18.20 -20.11 -4.84
CA LYS A 580 17.33 -20.78 -3.86
C LYS A 580 17.85 -20.59 -2.43
N PHE A 581 19.17 -20.61 -2.24
CA PHE A 581 19.81 -20.31 -0.95
C PHE A 581 19.53 -18.86 -0.50
N ILE A 582 19.72 -17.88 -1.38
CA ILE A 582 19.40 -16.47 -1.11
C ILE A 582 17.91 -16.31 -0.74
N LEU A 583 17.01 -16.93 -1.50
CA LEU A 583 15.57 -16.91 -1.21
C LEU A 583 15.26 -17.50 0.17
N LYS A 584 15.87 -18.63 0.52
CA LYS A 584 15.70 -19.24 1.84
C LYS A 584 16.17 -18.30 2.96
N LYS A 585 17.28 -17.58 2.77
CA LYS A 585 17.76 -16.56 3.73
C LYS A 585 16.78 -15.40 3.90
N LEU A 586 16.12 -14.97 2.83
CA LEU A 586 15.15 -13.86 2.83
C LEU A 586 13.75 -14.27 3.31
N LEU A 587 13.32 -15.51 3.09
CA LEU A 587 11.92 -15.92 3.35
C LEU A 587 11.74 -16.69 4.65
N HIS A 588 12.75 -17.47 5.08
CA HIS A 588 12.68 -18.23 6.33
C HIS A 588 12.88 -17.32 7.56
N MET A 589 11.98 -17.40 8.54
CA MET A 589 11.93 -16.46 9.67
C MET A 589 13.22 -16.44 10.51
N GLU A 590 13.74 -17.62 10.86
CA GLU A 590 14.95 -17.70 11.69
C GLU A 590 16.21 -17.19 10.97
N HIS A 591 16.29 -17.41 9.66
CA HIS A 591 17.41 -16.92 8.87
C HIS A 591 17.34 -15.41 8.69
N ARG A 592 16.15 -14.88 8.41
CA ARG A 592 15.91 -13.47 8.17
C ARG A 592 16.20 -12.59 9.38
N ARG A 593 15.83 -13.07 10.58
CA ARG A 593 16.11 -12.39 11.87
C ARG A 593 17.59 -12.04 12.04
N ASN A 594 18.48 -12.95 11.62
CA ASN A 594 19.93 -12.80 11.78
C ASN A 594 20.65 -12.34 10.51
N LEU A 595 19.89 -12.05 9.44
CA LEU A 595 20.45 -11.69 8.15
C LEU A 595 20.89 -10.22 8.13
N ASP A 596 22.17 -9.99 7.86
CA ASP A 596 22.70 -8.71 7.40
C ASP A 596 22.64 -8.65 5.87
N LEU A 597 21.89 -7.68 5.34
CA LEU A 597 21.73 -7.50 3.89
C LEU A 597 23.05 -7.10 3.21
N LYS A 598 23.98 -6.44 3.91
CA LYS A 598 25.30 -6.08 3.36
C LYS A 598 26.16 -7.31 3.09
N ASP A 599 26.02 -8.35 3.91
CA ASP A 599 26.69 -9.62 3.67
C ASP A 599 26.04 -10.37 2.51
N LEU A 600 24.72 -10.28 2.36
CA LEU A 600 24.03 -10.83 1.19
C LEU A 600 24.49 -10.17 -0.12
N CYS A 601 24.77 -8.86 -0.12
CA CYS A 601 25.34 -8.16 -1.28
C CYS A 601 26.68 -8.74 -1.75
N LYS A 602 27.44 -9.37 -0.85
CA LYS A 602 28.75 -9.97 -1.16
C LYS A 602 28.62 -11.38 -1.75
N HIS A 603 27.41 -11.93 -1.85
CA HIS A 603 27.19 -13.29 -2.32
C HIS A 603 27.69 -13.47 -3.77
N PRO A 604 28.55 -14.47 -4.09
CA PRO A 604 29.17 -14.62 -5.40
C PRO A 604 28.18 -14.80 -6.56
N TRP A 605 26.96 -15.24 -6.28
CA TRP A 605 25.91 -15.40 -7.30
C TRP A 605 25.59 -14.13 -8.09
N PHE A 606 25.69 -12.96 -7.45
CA PHE A 606 25.43 -11.67 -8.09
C PHE A 606 26.53 -11.26 -9.07
N THR A 607 27.80 -11.61 -8.78
CA THR A 607 28.97 -11.28 -9.62
C THR A 607 29.35 -12.41 -10.58
N SER A 608 28.90 -13.63 -10.32
CA SER A 608 29.16 -14.81 -11.15
C SER A 608 28.42 -14.72 -12.48
N LYS A 609 29.18 -14.88 -13.57
CA LYS A 609 28.64 -15.02 -14.93
C LYS A 609 27.95 -16.37 -15.18
N LYS A 610 28.02 -17.31 -14.22
CA LYS A 610 27.38 -18.63 -14.32
C LYS A 610 25.92 -18.59 -13.89
#